data_AF-A0A3M0YA75-F1
#
_entry.id   AF-A0A3M0YA75-F1
#
_cell.length_a   1.000
_cell.length_b   1.000
_cell.length_c   1.000
_cell.angle_alpha   90.00
_cell.angle_beta   90.00
_cell.angle_gamma   90.00
#
_symmetry.space_group_name_H-M   'P 1'
#
loop_
_entity.id
_entity.type
_entity.pdbx_description
1 polymer ?
#
loop_
_entity_poly.entity_id
_entity_poly.type
_entity_poly.pdbx_seq_one_letter_code
_entity_poly.pdbx_strand_id
1 'polypeptide(L)'
;MIVKLLGGIDLVASLLFLSLIFNIQPPPQLMVFASILLFVKGLFVFSGDVLSVIDLFSAVLLALSIAFSVPQILLWLSAFFLLSKAVVSFM
;
A
#
# COMPACT_ATOMS: atom_id res chain seq x y z
N MET A 1 -12.74 -13.34 8.47
CA MET A 1 -12.01 -12.48 9.45
C MET A 1 -10.65 -12.02 8.92
N ILE A 2 -9.83 -12.92 8.37
CA ILE A 2 -8.53 -12.60 7.75
C ILE A 2 -8.65 -11.56 6.63
N VAL A 3 -9.68 -11.66 5.77
CA VAL A 3 -9.95 -10.69 4.69
C VAL A 3 -10.09 -9.25 5.19
N LYS A 4 -10.78 -9.03 6.33
CA LYS A 4 -10.92 -7.70 6.93
C LYS A 4 -9.59 -7.15 7.46
N LEU A 5 -8.72 -8.02 7.98
CA LEU A 5 -7.38 -7.64 8.42
C LEU A 5 -6.51 -7.25 7.22
N LEU A 6 -6.56 -8.03 6.14
CA LEU A 6 -5.88 -7.71 4.88
C LEU A 6 -6.40 -6.39 4.26
N GLY A 7 -7.70 -6.12 4.36
CA GLY A 7 -8.28 -4.84 3.96
C GLY A 7 -7.85 -3.67 4.83
N GLY A 8 -7.65 -3.90 6.14
CA GLY A 8 -7.09 -2.90 7.05
C GLY A 8 -5.66 -2.50 6.68
N ILE A 9 -4.83 -3.45 6.24
CA ILE A 9 -3.47 -3.18 5.75
C ILE A 9 -3.52 -2.28 4.50
N ASP A 10 -4.40 -2.60 3.55
CA ASP A 10 -4.58 -1.79 2.33
C ASP A 10 -5.06 -0.37 2.67
N LEU A 11 -5.98 -0.26 3.62
CA LEU A 11 -6.50 1.03 4.06
C LEU A 11 -5.39 1.89 4.66
N VAL A 12 -4.61 1.36 5.60
CA VAL A 12 -3.49 2.09 6.23
C VAL A 12 -2.47 2.50 5.17
N ALA A 13 -2.08 1.60 4.26
CA ALA A 13 -1.13 1.92 3.22
C ALA A 13 -1.67 2.97 2.23
N SER A 14 -2.95 2.88 1.85
CA SER A 14 -3.59 3.89 0.99
C SER A 14 -3.60 5.27 1.65
N LEU A 15 -3.84 5.35 2.96
CA LEU A 15 -3.76 6.60 3.72
C LEU A 15 -2.35 7.16 3.78
N LEU A 16 -1.32 6.31 3.88
CA LEU A 16 0.08 6.75 3.82
C LEU A 16 0.44 7.32 2.45
N PHE A 17 -0.03 6.71 1.35
CA PHE A 17 0.14 7.29 0.02
C PHE A 17 -0.57 8.64 -0.11
N LEU A 18 -1.81 8.73 0.39
CA LEU A 18 -2.57 10.00 0.39
C LEU A 18 -1.86 11.06 1.23
N SER A 19 -1.30 10.73 2.39
CA SER A 19 -0.57 11.71 3.20
C SER A 19 0.64 12.26 2.44
N LEU A 20 1.41 11.41 1.75
CA LEU A 20 2.53 11.83 0.90
C LEU A 20 2.07 12.73 -0.25
N ILE A 21 0.94 12.42 -0.91
CA ILE A 21 0.37 13.24 -1.99
C ILE A 21 0.01 14.65 -1.49
N PHE A 22 -0.56 14.76 -0.29
CA PHE A 22 -0.93 16.02 0.34
C PHE A 22 0.23 16.70 1.08
N ASN A 23 1.48 16.23 0.88
CA ASN A 23 2.69 16.74 1.55
C ASN A 23 2.64 16.67 3.09
N ILE A 24 1.83 15.77 3.64
CA ILE A 24 1.83 15.43 5.06
C ILE A 24 2.88 14.32 5.24
N GLN A 25 3.96 14.61 5.95
CA GLN A 25 5.03 13.63 6.19
C GLN A 25 4.61 12.62 7.27
N PRO A 26 4.32 11.36 6.93
CA PRO A 26 4.08 10.35 7.93
C PRO A 26 5.41 9.93 8.60
N PRO A 27 5.37 9.39 9.82
CA PRO A 27 6.55 8.86 10.47
C PRO A 27 7.22 7.77 9.61
N PRO A 28 8.54 7.83 9.35
CA PRO A 28 9.23 6.83 8.52
C PRO A 28 9.06 5.39 9.04
N GLN A 29 8.98 5.20 10.35
CA GLN A 29 8.77 3.88 10.96
C GLN A 29 7.43 3.27 10.53
N LEU A 30 6.38 4.09 10.40
CA LEU A 30 5.07 3.66 9.96
C LEU A 30 5.07 3.30 8.47
N MET A 31 5.81 4.06 7.65
CA MET A 31 6.01 3.74 6.24
C MET A 31 6.76 2.43 6.04
N VAL A 32 7.85 2.20 6.78
CA VAL A 32 8.61 0.94 6.74
C VAL A 32 7.69 -0.22 7.15
N PHE A 33 6.98 -0.08 8.26
CA PHE A 33 6.07 -1.12 8.74
C PHE A 33 5.00 -1.47 7.71
N ALA A 34 4.30 -0.47 7.15
CA ALA A 34 3.29 -0.68 6.12
C ALA A 34 3.88 -1.28 4.83
N SER A 35 5.10 -0.87 4.44
CA SER A 35 5.78 -1.43 3.26
C SER A 35 6.10 -2.91 3.43
N ILE A 36 6.54 -3.33 4.62
CA ILE A 36 6.80 -4.74 4.94
C ILE A 36 5.51 -5.54 4.93
N LEU A 37 4.43 -5.02 5.51
CA LEU A 37 3.14 -5.70 5.52
C LEU A 37 2.56 -5.86 4.10
N LEU A 38 2.62 -4.82 3.28
CA LEU A 38 2.23 -4.90 1.86
C LEU A 38 3.12 -5.88 1.08
N PHE A 39 4.42 -5.90 1.38
CA PHE A 39 5.34 -6.83 0.72
C PHE A 39 4.98 -8.29 1.04
N VAL A 40 4.81 -8.61 2.33
CA VAL A 40 4.42 -9.94 2.79
C VAL A 40 3.08 -10.35 2.20
N LYS A 41 2.10 -9.44 2.18
CA LYS A 41 0.81 -9.67 1.53
C LYS A 41 0.97 -9.89 0.02
N GLY A 42 1.81 -9.11 -0.63
CA GLY A 42 2.08 -9.23 -2.06
C GLY A 42 2.70 -10.57 -2.48
N LEU A 43 3.30 -11.32 -1.55
CA LEU A 43 3.81 -12.68 -1.83
C LEU A 43 2.70 -13.66 -2.22
N PHE A 44 1.42 -13.36 -1.95
CA PHE A 44 0.30 -14.15 -2.46
C PHE A 44 0.18 -14.14 -3.99
N VAL A 45 0.97 -13.33 -4.70
CA VAL A 45 1.11 -13.43 -6.16
C VAL A 45 1.59 -14.82 -6.58
N PHE A 46 2.46 -15.47 -5.80
CA PHE A 46 2.97 -16.81 -6.10
C PHE A 46 1.91 -17.91 -5.92
N SER A 47 0.83 -17.62 -5.18
CA SER A 47 -0.33 -18.50 -5.07
C SER A 47 -1.37 -18.29 -6.18
N GLY A 48 -1.10 -17.40 -7.15
CA GLY A 48 -1.98 -17.14 -8.30
C GLY A 48 -2.91 -15.94 -8.15
N ASP A 49 -2.81 -15.17 -7.05
CA ASP A 49 -3.58 -13.94 -6.90
C ASP A 49 -2.89 -12.78 -7.65
N VAL A 50 -3.37 -12.50 -8.85
CA VAL A 50 -2.84 -11.43 -9.71
C VAL A 50 -2.97 -10.05 -9.06
N LEU A 51 -3.97 -9.83 -8.19
CA LEU A 51 -4.16 -8.55 -7.51
C LEU A 51 -3.09 -8.28 -6.45
N SER A 52 -2.36 -9.31 -6.03
CA SER A 52 -1.22 -9.17 -5.12
C SER A 52 0.01 -8.53 -5.79
N VAL A 53 0.07 -8.46 -7.12
CA VAL A 53 1.10 -7.68 -7.86
C VAL A 53 1.04 -6.21 -7.47
N ILE A 54 -0.18 -5.67 -7.29
CA ILE A 54 -0.39 -4.28 -6.89
C ILE A 54 0.16 -4.04 -5.48
N ASP A 55 0.07 -5.04 -4.60
CA ASP A 55 0.57 -4.94 -3.23
C ASP A 55 2.10 -4.90 -3.21
N LEU A 56 2.76 -5.75 -4.02
CA LEU A 56 4.23 -5.70 -4.18
C LEU A 56 4.69 -4.38 -4.80
N PHE A 57 4.05 -3.93 -5.86
CA PHE A 57 4.38 -2.67 -6.52
C PHE A 57 4.23 -1.49 -5.54
N SER A 58 3.14 -1.47 -4.78
CA SER A 58 2.89 -0.43 -3.78
C SER A 58 3.85 -0.53 -2.59
N ALA A 59 4.23 -1.74 -2.16
CA ALA A 59 5.25 -1.92 -1.13
C ALA A 59 6.59 -1.28 -1.54
N VAL A 60 7.03 -1.52 -2.79
CA VAL A 60 8.26 -0.96 -3.33
C VAL A 60 8.17 0.56 -3.45
N LEU A 61 7.05 1.10 -3.97
CA LEU A 61 6.86 2.54 -4.06
C LEU A 61 6.86 3.23 -2.70
N LEU A 62 6.21 2.64 -1.69
CA LEU A 62 6.18 3.19 -0.34
C LEU A 62 7.58 3.16 0.28
N ALA A 63 8.35 2.08 0.08
CA ALA A 63 9.74 1.99 0.54
C ALA A 63 10.65 3.03 -0.14
N LEU A 64 10.52 3.20 -1.46
CA LEU A 64 11.27 4.22 -2.22
C LEU A 64 10.93 5.65 -1.77
N SER A 65 9.65 5.90 -1.43
CA SER A 65 9.20 7.23 -0.98
C SER A 65 9.80 7.70 0.35
N ILE A 66 10.46 6.81 1.10
CA ILE A 66 11.18 7.17 2.34
C ILE A 66 12.46 7.96 2.01
N ALA A 67 13.16 7.58 0.94
CA ALA A 67 14.47 8.14 0.59
C ALA A 67 14.42 9.05 -0.65
N PHE A 68 13.41 8.90 -1.51
CA PHE A 68 13.32 9.58 -2.80
C PHE A 68 11.97 10.24 -3.00
N SER A 69 11.95 11.34 -3.75
CA SER A 69 10.71 11.95 -4.24
C SER A 69 10.16 11.13 -5.41
N VAL A 70 9.16 10.29 -5.11
CA VAL A 70 8.47 9.49 -6.11
C VAL A 70 7.51 10.37 -6.92
N PRO A 71 7.40 10.19 -8.26
CA PRO A 71 6.43 10.89 -9.09
C PRO A 71 5.01 10.78 -8.54
N GLN A 72 4.32 11.92 -8.39
CA GLN A 72 3.00 11.98 -7.75
C GLN A 72 1.95 11.10 -8.43
N ILE A 73 2.02 10.93 -9.75
CA ILE A 73 1.09 10.07 -10.50
C ILE A 73 1.16 8.60 -10.03
N LEU A 74 2.35 8.11 -9.67
CA LEU A 74 2.54 6.75 -9.18
C LEU A 74 1.96 6.58 -7.78
N LEU A 75 2.13 7.60 -6.92
CA LEU A 75 1.53 7.62 -5.58
C LEU A 75 0.01 7.59 -5.67
N TRP A 76 -0.60 8.36 -6.59
CA TRP A 76 -2.04 8.36 -6.81
C TRP A 76 -2.57 7.01 -7.26
N LEU A 77 -1.89 6.35 -8.21
CA LEU A 77 -2.28 5.02 -8.68
C LEU A 77 -2.28 4.00 -7.53
N SER A 78 -1.20 3.93 -6.77
CA SER A 78 -1.10 3.02 -5.61
C SER A 78 -2.17 3.34 -4.54
N ALA A 79 -2.39 4.61 -4.24
CA ALA A 79 -3.42 5.02 -3.28
C ALA A 79 -4.81 4.51 -3.68
N PHE A 80 -5.23 4.78 -4.92
CA PHE A 80 -6.57 4.41 -5.38
C PHE A 80 -6.77 2.90 -5.49
N PHE A 81 -5.79 2.17 -6.02
CA PHE A 81 -5.92 0.72 -6.13
C PHE A 81 -5.99 0.06 -4.75
N LEU A 82 -5.14 0.44 -3.81
CA LEU A 82 -5.19 -0.08 -2.45
C LEU A 82 -6.50 0.28 -1.75
N LEU A 83 -6.97 1.53 -1.89
CA LEU A 83 -8.24 1.96 -1.30
C LEU A 83 -9.42 1.16 -1.86
N SER A 84 -9.43 0.90 -3.17
CA SER A 84 -10.46 0.05 -3.79
C SER A 84 -10.46 -1.38 -3.23
N LYS A 85 -9.27 -1.98 -3.04
CA LYS A 85 -9.13 -3.32 -2.44
C LYS A 85 -9.56 -3.33 -0.97
N ALA A 86 -9.23 -2.27 -0.23
CA ALA A 86 -9.67 -2.11 1.15
C ALA A 86 -11.19 -2.10 1.24
N VAL A 87 -11.85 -1.28 0.42
CA VAL A 87 -13.31 -1.17 0.36
C VAL A 87 -13.97 -2.52 0.05
N VAL A 88 -13.48 -3.24 -0.97
CA VAL A 88 -13.98 -4.58 -1.32
C VAL A 88 -13.78 -5.58 -0.19
N SER A 89 -12.70 -5.47 0.58
CA SER A 89 -12.41 -6.38 1.70
C SER A 89 -13.31 -6.17 2.92
N PHE A 90 -13.97 -5.01 3.02
CA PHE A 90 -14.87 -4.66 4.13
C PHE A 90 -16.36 -4.86 3.84
N MET A 91 -16.75 -4.94 2.56
CA MET A 91 -18.10 -5.37 2.15
C MET A 91 -18.28 -6.87 2.38
#